data_AF-A0A9E3AK47-F1
#
_entry.id   AF-A0A9E3AK47-F1
#
_cell.length_a   1.000
_cell.length_b   1.000
_cell.length_c   1.000
_cell.angle_alpha   90.00
_cell.angle_beta   90.00
_cell.angle_gamma   90.00
#
_symmetry.space_group_name_H-M   'P 1'
#
loop_
_entity.id
_entity.type
_entity.pdbx_description
1 polymer ?
#
loop_
_entity_poly.entity_id
_entity_poly.type
_entity_poly.pdbx_seq_one_letter_code
_entity_poly.pdbx_strand_id
1 'polypeptide(L)' 'MARIPDAEIERLKAEVSLVRLVEASGVALEKRGADHVGRCPFHATRRRR' A
#
# COMPACT_ATOMS: atom_id res chain seq x y z
N MET A 1 -15.84 12.21 16.52
CA MET A 1 -14.60 12.82 17.02
C MET A 1 -13.42 12.02 16.52
N ALA A 2 -12.47 12.64 15.82
CA ALA A 2 -11.20 12.00 15.51
C ALA A 2 -10.47 11.74 16.84
N ARG A 3 -10.08 10.49 17.08
CA ARG A 3 -9.34 10.07 18.29
C ARG A 3 -7.85 10.40 18.22
N ILE A 4 -7.39 10.86 17.05
CA ILE A 4 -5.99 11.09 16.71
C ILE A 4 -5.91 12.51 16.10
N PRO A 5 -4.92 13.34 16.50
CA PRO A 5 -4.73 14.66 15.90
C PRO A 5 -4.40 14.58 14.40
N ASP A 6 -4.86 15.55 13.62
CA ASP A 6 -4.58 15.58 12.16
C ASP A 6 -3.07 15.66 11.87
N ALA A 7 -2.32 16.42 12.68
CA ALA A 7 -0.87 16.52 12.54
C ALA A 7 -0.15 15.16 12.72
N GLU A 8 -0.68 14.29 13.58
CA GLU A 8 -0.17 12.93 13.76
C GLU A 8 -0.43 12.09 12.50
N ILE A 9 -1.63 12.21 11.93
CA ILE A 9 -2.01 11.51 10.70
C ILE A 9 -1.13 11.95 9.53
N GLU A 10 -0.92 13.25 9.36
CA GLU A 10 -0.10 13.79 8.28
C GLU A 10 1.37 13.39 8.42
N ARG A 11 1.91 13.37 9.64
CA ARG A 11 3.25 12.84 9.89
C ARG A 11 3.37 11.38 9.46
N LEU A 12 2.41 10.54 9.85
CA LEU A 12 2.42 9.12 9.48
C LEU A 12 2.33 8.90 7.96
N LYS A 13 1.49 9.66 7.25
CA LYS A 13 1.39 9.57 5.78
C LYS A 13 2.71 9.92 5.08
N ALA A 14 3.47 10.88 5.62
CA ALA A 14 4.73 11.31 5.03
C ALA A 14 5.90 10.37 5.34
N GLU A 15 5.95 9.83 6.56
CA GLU A 15 7.09 9.05 7.04
C GLU A 15 6.97 7.55 6.71
N VAL A 16 5.75 7.04 6.55
CA VAL A 16 5.52 5.61 6.36
C VAL A 16 5.55 5.23 4.88
N SER A 17 6.45 4.30 4.54
CA SER A 17 6.52 3.76 3.18
C SER A 17 5.34 2.84 2.86
N LEU A 18 4.46 3.30 1.97
CA LEU A 18 3.32 2.50 1.50
C LEU A 18 3.76 1.20 0.82
N VAL A 19 4.84 1.22 0.04
CA VAL A 19 5.38 0.03 -0.65
C VAL A 19 5.71 -1.07 0.36
N ARG A 20 6.43 -0.74 1.43
CA ARG A 20 6.83 -1.73 2.45
C ARG A 20 5.64 -2.27 3.24
N LEU A 21 4.65 -1.43 3.53
CA LEU A 21 3.41 -1.87 4.17
C LEU A 21 2.66 -2.90 3.31
N VAL A 22 2.57 -2.64 2.01
CA VAL A 22 1.91 -3.54 1.06
C VAL A 22 2.67 -4.86 0.93
N GLU A 23 4.00 -4.83 0.83
CA GLU A 23 4.83 -6.05 0.81
C GLU A 23 4.69 -6.87 2.10
N ALA A 24 4.70 -6.22 3.27
CA ALA A 24 4.50 -6.88 4.57
C ALA A 24 3.12 -7.53 4.70
N SER A 25 2.11 -7.03 3.96
CA SER A 25 0.78 -7.66 3.87
C SER A 25 0.73 -8.91 2.99
N GLY A 26 1.85 -9.30 2.37
CA GLY A 26 1.98 -10.49 1.52
C GLY A 26 1.78 -10.23 0.04
N VAL A 27 1.70 -8.98 -0.40
CA VAL A 27 1.58 -8.61 -1.82
C VAL A 27 2.96 -8.48 -2.43
N ALA A 28 3.27 -9.31 -3.44
CA ALA A 28 4.48 -9.14 -4.23
C ALA A 28 4.34 -7.92 -5.17
N LEU A 29 5.25 -6.96 -5.02
CA LEU A 29 5.35 -5.77 -5.86
C LEU A 29 6.56 -5.86 -6.79
N GLU A 30 6.38 -5.47 -8.04
CA GLU A 30 7.44 -5.32 -9.03
C GLU A 30 7.61 -3.84 -9.40
N LYS A 31 8.86 -3.37 -9.47
CA LYS A 31 9.15 -2.00 -9.91
C LYS A 31 8.96 -1.87 -11.42
N ARG A 32 8.14 -0.90 -11.84
CA ARG A 32 7.88 -0.56 -13.24
C ARG A 32 8.02 0.95 -13.43
N GLY A 33 9.21 1.38 -13.86
CA GLY A 33 9.54 2.79 -13.94
C GLY A 33 9.54 3.44 -12.55
N ALA A 34 8.69 4.46 -12.37
CA ALA A 34 8.49 5.13 -11.09
C ALA A 34 7.52 4.38 -10.17
N ASP A 35 6.74 3.43 -10.70
CA ASP A 35 5.66 2.77 -9.98
C ASP A 35 6.05 1.39 -9.44
N HIS A 36 5.22 0.90 -8.50
CA HIS A 36 5.26 -0.47 -8.01
C HIS A 36 3.91 -1.14 -8.31
N VAL A 37 3.95 -2.29 -8.98
CA VAL A 37 2.75 -2.98 -9.47
C VAL A 37 2.69 -4.38 -8.88
N GLY A 38 1.51 -4.79 -8.41
CA GLY A 38 1.27 -6.13 -7.87
C GLY A 38 -0.16 -6.58 -8.09
N ARG A 39 -0.44 -7.84 -7.73
CA ARG A 39 -1.79 -8.39 -7.83
C ARG A 39 -2.65 -7.84 -6.69
N CYS A 40 -3.85 -7.39 -7.03
CA CYS A 40 -4.78 -6.89 -6.03
C CYS A 40 -5.20 -8.03 -5.07
N PRO A 41 -5.02 -7.89 -3.74
CA PRO A 41 -5.41 -8.90 -2.77
C PRO A 41 -6.93 -8.97 -2.55
N PHE A 42 -7.68 -7.94 -2.97
CA PHE A 42 -9.12 -7.81 -2.71
C PHE A 42 -10.02 -8.36 -3.82
N HIS A 43 -9.48 -8.60 -5.02
CA HIS A 43 -10.27 -9.13 -6.13
C HIS A 43 -10.17 -10.66 -6.18
N ALA A 44 -11.30 -11.36 -5.97
CA ALA A 44 -11.37 -12.82 -5.96
C ALA A 44 -11.25 -13.46 -7.36
N THR A 45 -11.23 -12.67 -8.43
CA THR A 45 -11.07 -13.16 -9.80
C THR A 45 -9.63 -13.64 -10.06
N ARG A 46 -9.42 -14.94 -9.86
CA ARG A 46 -8.43 -15.69 -10.63
C ARG A 46 -8.85 -15.67 -12.10
N ARG A 47 -7.99 -15.16 -12.99
CA ARG A 47 -7.88 -15.33 -14.47
C ARG A 47 -7.65 -13.96 -15.13
N ARG A 48 -6.87 -13.81 -16.20
CA ARG A 48 -5.98 -14.68 -16.99
C ARG A 48 -5.24 -13.74 -17.97
N ARG A 49 -4.03 -14.17 -18.37
CA ARG A 49 -3.01 -13.49 -19.19
C ARG A 49 -2.18 -12.47 -18.44
#